data_AF-A0A564XX11-F1
#
_entry.id   AF-A0A564XX11-F1
#
_cell.length_a   1.000
_cell.length_b   1.000
_cell.length_c   1.000
_cell.angle_alpha   90.00
_cell.angle_beta   90.00
_cell.angle_gamma   90.00
#
_symmetry.space_group_name_H-M   'P 1'
#
loop_
_entity.id
_entity.type
_entity.pdbx_description
1 polymer ?
#
loop_
_entity_poly.entity_id
_entity_poly.type
_entity_poly.pdbx_seq_one_letter_code
_entity_poly.pdbx_strand_id
1 'polypeptide(L)'
;MLRSQERLATFEYIENGTQMGILNPECSEEEIKHQLPVKGLVNVVAFQKKLIFIGGLEIDNNPFTSRIDMMDVSTDQVSSLPDMI
;
A
#
# COMPACT_ATOMS: atom_id res chain seq x y z
N MET A 1 -2.21 19.66 22.78
CA MET A 1 -2.17 19.66 21.29
C MET A 1 -2.54 18.26 20.84
N LEU A 2 -3.62 18.08 20.07
CA LEU A 2 -3.79 16.83 19.33
C LEU A 2 -2.76 16.85 18.20
N ARG A 3 -1.75 15.97 18.25
CA ARG A 3 -0.91 15.71 17.08
C ARG A 3 -1.80 15.09 16.00
N SER A 4 -1.63 15.49 14.74
CA SER A 4 -2.37 14.85 13.65
C SER A 4 -2.10 13.34 13.66
N GLN A 5 -3.16 12.55 13.55
CA GLN A 5 -3.05 11.10 13.35
C GLN A 5 -2.85 10.75 11.87
N GLU A 6 -2.85 11.73 10.98
CA GLU A 6 -2.58 11.53 9.56
C GLU A 6 -1.13 11.11 9.36
N ARG A 7 -0.93 10.29 8.33
CA ARG A 7 0.34 9.70 7.96
C ARG A 7 0.43 9.79 6.43
N LEU A 8 1.60 10.12 5.91
CA LEU A 8 1.84 10.14 4.47
C LEU A 8 2.36 8.78 4.02
N ALA A 9 1.68 8.17 3.06
CA ALA A 9 2.19 7.01 2.32
C ALA A 9 2.83 7.47 1.02
N THR A 10 4.05 7.02 0.76
CA THR A 10 4.79 7.24 -0.49
C THR A 10 4.94 5.93 -1.25
N PHE A 11 4.99 6.01 -2.57
CA PHE A 11 5.15 4.86 -3.45
C PHE A 11 6.30 5.11 -4.41
N GLU A 12 7.22 4.17 -4.50
CA GLU A 12 8.39 4.22 -5.38
C GLU A 12 8.46 2.95 -6.23
N TYR A 13 8.76 3.11 -7.51
CA TYR A 13 9.03 1.98 -8.39
C TYR A 13 10.50 1.57 -8.24
N ILE A 14 10.72 0.31 -7.86
CA ILE A 14 12.04 -0.30 -7.73
C ILE A 14 12.19 -1.43 -8.76
N GLU A 15 13.41 -1.89 -9.02
CA GLU A 15 13.68 -2.92 -10.06
C GLU A 15 12.78 -4.16 -9.95
N ASN A 16 12.37 -4.54 -8.73
CA ASN A 16 11.59 -5.74 -8.46
C ASN A 16 10.13 -5.47 -8.04
N GLY A 17 9.58 -4.27 -8.28
CA GLY A 17 8.17 -3.97 -8.03
C GLY A 17 7.92 -2.58 -7.46
N THR A 18 6.83 -2.44 -6.71
CA THR A 18 6.49 -1.17 -6.06
C THR A 18 6.78 -1.26 -4.56
N GLN A 19 7.58 -0.32 -4.05
CA GLN A 19 7.83 -0.16 -2.63
C GLN A 19 6.94 0.95 -2.07
N MET A 20 6.36 0.70 -0.91
CA MET A 20 5.59 1.67 -0.15
C MET A 20 6.34 2.06 1.13
N GLY A 21 6.43 3.35 1.38
CA GLY A 21 6.88 3.92 2.66
C GLY A 21 5.73 4.61 3.38
N ILE A 22 5.69 4.55 4.71
CA ILE A 22 4.79 5.39 5.53
C ILE A 22 5.65 6.23 6.46
N LEU A 23 5.55 7.54 6.32
CA LEU A 23 6.26 8.49 7.16
C LEU A 23 5.55 8.67 8.50
N ASN A 24 6.30 9.01 9.54
CA ASN A 24 5.79 9.49 10.82
C ASN A 24 4.85 10.72 10.63
N PRO A 25 4.05 11.14 11.63
CA PRO A 25 3.09 12.23 11.46
C PRO A 25 3.76 13.59 11.23
N GLU A 26 5.07 13.69 11.50
CA GLU A 26 5.87 14.89 11.27
C GLU A 26 6.48 14.90 9.85
N CYS A 27 6.23 13.85 9.06
CA CYS A 27 6.77 13.64 7.73
C CYS A 27 8.31 13.71 7.65
N SER A 28 9.00 13.42 8.75
CA SER A 28 10.46 13.56 8.87
C SER A 28 11.21 12.24 8.69
N GLU A 29 10.58 11.12 9.04
CA GLU A 29 11.20 9.80 9.03
C GLU A 29 10.21 8.73 8.54
N GLU A 30 10.70 7.71 7.86
CA GLU A 30 9.92 6.53 7.44
C GLU A 30 9.79 5.55 8.62
N GLU A 31 8.55 5.31 9.09
CA GLU A 31 8.24 4.37 10.17
C GLU A 31 8.00 2.95 9.64
N ILE A 32 7.42 2.83 8.44
CA ILE A 32 7.04 1.55 7.84
C ILE A 32 7.53 1.51 6.40
N LYS A 33 8.08 0.35 6.01
CA LYS A 33 8.55 0.08 4.66
C LYS A 33 8.06 -1.30 4.22
N HIS A 34 7.29 -1.34 3.14
CA HIS A 34 6.67 -2.58 2.67
C HIS A 34 6.84 -2.72 1.15
N GLN A 35 7.18 -3.93 0.68
CA GLN A 35 7.17 -4.23 -0.75
C GLN A 35 5.80 -4.76 -1.14
N LEU A 36 5.11 -4.09 -2.07
CA LEU A 36 3.81 -4.53 -2.50
C LEU A 36 3.91 -5.85 -3.27
N PRO A 37 2.92 -6.76 -3.09
CA PRO A 37 2.92 -8.07 -3.76
C PRO A 37 2.65 -7.98 -5.27
N VAL A 38 2.28 -6.80 -5.79
CA VAL A 38 1.98 -6.58 -7.20
C VAL A 38 3.03 -5.64 -7.80
N LYS A 39 3.64 -6.07 -8.91
CA LYS A 39 4.51 -5.21 -9.71
C LYS A 39 3.69 -4.43 -10.74
N GLY A 40 3.56 -3.13 -10.54
CA GLY A 40 2.96 -2.24 -11.53
C GLY A 40 1.95 -1.27 -10.94
N LEU A 41 0.95 -0.90 -11.75
CA LEU A 41 -0.06 0.08 -11.37
C LEU A 41 -1.06 -0.56 -10.40
N VAL A 42 -1.26 0.05 -9.24
CA VAL A 42 -2.23 -0.38 -8.23
C VAL A 42 -3.06 0.82 -7.79
N ASN A 43 -4.37 0.62 -7.60
CA ASN A 43 -5.20 1.63 -6.96
C ASN A 43 -5.07 1.49 -5.45
N VAL A 44 -4.86 2.59 -4.74
CA VAL A 44 -4.74 2.58 -3.27
C VAL A 44 -5.78 3.49 -2.64
N VAL A 45 -6.49 2.97 -1.65
CA VAL A 45 -7.46 3.74 -0.86
C VAL A 45 -7.11 3.66 0.61
N ALA A 46 -7.12 4.81 1.29
CA ALA A 46 -6.98 4.87 2.74
C ALA A 46 -8.36 4.86 3.41
N PHE A 47 -8.58 3.92 4.34
CA PHE A 47 -9.83 3.82 5.10
C PHE A 47 -9.57 3.33 6.53
N GLN A 48 -10.00 4.10 7.53
CA GLN A 48 -9.91 3.71 8.96
C GLN A 48 -8.53 3.13 9.38
N LYS A 49 -7.44 3.84 9.08
CA LYS A 49 -6.04 3.43 9.36
C LYS A 49 -5.56 2.18 8.61
N LYS A 50 -6.26 1.82 7.54
CA LYS A 50 -5.86 0.76 6.62
C LYS A 50 -5.60 1.32 5.25
N LEU A 51 -4.69 0.68 4.54
CA LEU A 51 -4.47 0.88 3.11
C LEU A 51 -5.05 -0.32 2.38
N ILE A 52 -5.90 -0.06 1.39
CA ILE A 52 -6.52 -1.09 0.56
C ILE A 52 -5.90 -0.96 -0.83
N PHE A 53 -5.23 -2.03 -1.26
CA PHE A 53 -4.62 -2.18 -2.58
C PHE A 53 -5.61 -2.93 -3.47
N ILE A 54 -6.05 -2.29 -4.55
CA ILE A 54 -7.14 -2.78 -5.38
C ILE A 54 -6.62 -3.03 -6.78
N GLY A 55 -6.66 -4.31 -7.15
CA GLY A 55 -6.31 -4.82 -8.46
C GLY A 55 -4.89 -4.46 -8.87
N GLY A 56 -4.72 -4.30 -10.18
CA GLY A 56 -3.51 -3.74 -10.76
C GLY A 56 -3.14 -4.33 -12.10
N LEU A 57 -2.15 -3.73 -12.74
CA LEU A 57 -1.56 -4.23 -13.98
C LEU A 57 -0.20 -4.86 -13.65
N GLU A 58 -0.09 -6.17 -13.81
CA GLU A 58 1.20 -6.85 -13.69
C GLU A 58 2.01 -6.67 -14.98
N ILE A 59 3.08 -5.87 -14.91
CA ILE A 59 3.86 -5.46 -16.10
C ILE A 59 4.46 -6.67 -16.84
N ASP A 60 4.88 -7.70 -16.10
CA ASP A 60 5.61 -8.85 -16.65
C ASP A 60 4.68 -9.88 -17.34
N ASN A 61 3.45 -10.05 -16.85
CA ASN A 61 2.53 -11.10 -17.31
C ASN A 61 1.29 -10.57 -18.07
N ASN A 62 1.08 -9.25 -18.05
CA ASN A 62 -0.08 -8.54 -18.62
C ASN A 62 -1.50 -9.05 -18.25
N PRO A 63 -1.82 -9.60 -17.06
CA PRO A 63 -3.21 -9.70 -16.62
C PRO A 63 -3.56 -8.49 -15.74
N PHE A 64 -4.78 -7.98 -15.91
CA PHE A 64 -5.37 -7.20 -14.83
C PHE A 64 -5.72 -8.16 -13.70
N THR A 65 -5.28 -7.85 -12.48
CA THR A 65 -5.64 -8.65 -11.31
C THR A 65 -6.91 -8.11 -10.65
N SER A 66 -7.79 -9.02 -10.25
CA SER A 66 -8.97 -8.77 -9.40
C SER A 66 -8.62 -8.74 -7.92
N ARG A 67 -7.37 -9.06 -7.56
CA ARG A 67 -6.93 -9.20 -6.18
C ARG A 67 -7.11 -7.92 -5.39
N ILE A 68 -7.56 -8.07 -4.14
CA ILE A 68 -7.63 -6.99 -3.18
C ILE A 68 -6.82 -7.38 -1.94
N ASP A 69 -5.85 -6.55 -1.57
CA ASP A 69 -5.09 -6.73 -0.33
C ASP A 69 -5.35 -5.54 0.60
N MET A 70 -5.38 -5.79 1.91
CA MET A 70 -5.54 -4.79 2.94
C MET A 70 -4.36 -4.84 3.89
N MET A 71 -3.74 -3.67 4.11
CA MET A 71 -2.72 -3.47 5.13
C MET A 71 -3.29 -2.71 6.32
N ASP A 72 -3.07 -3.25 7.51
CA ASP A 72 -3.29 -2.53 8.76
C ASP A 72 -2.01 -1.77 9.14
N VAL A 73 -2.06 -0.44 9.07
CA VAL A 73 -0.91 0.43 9.34
C VAL A 73 -0.46 0.35 10.80
N SER A 74 -1.35 -0.04 11.72
CA SER A 74 -1.01 -0.12 13.15
C SER A 74 -0.21 -1.36 13.50
N THR A 75 -0.35 -2.42 12.70
CA THR A 75 0.34 -3.70 12.94
C THR A 75 1.36 -4.04 11.85
N ASP A 76 1.44 -3.25 10.78
CA ASP A 76 2.25 -3.54 9.59
C ASP A 76 1.94 -4.93 8.99
N GLN A 77 0.68 -5.37 9.11
CA GLN A 77 0.24 -6.67 8.61
C GLN A 77 -0.60 -6.51 7.35
N VAL A 78 -0.38 -7.41 6.40
CA VAL A 78 -1.15 -7.49 5.16
C VAL A 78 -1.99 -8.75 5.15
N SER A 79 -3.25 -8.62 4.74
CA SER A 79 -4.19 -9.72 4.56
C SER A 79 -4.91 -9.57 3.24
N SER A 80 -5.18 -10.68 2.55
CA SER A 80 -5.99 -10.66 1.32
C SER A 80 -7.48 -10.60 1.64
N LEU A 81 -8.20 -9.79 0.87
CA LEU A 81 -9.65 -9.70 0.86
C LEU A 81 -10.21 -10.52 -0.32
N PRO A 82 -11.54 -10.78 -0.35
CA PRO A 82 -12.16 -11.36 -1.53
C PRO A 82 -11.88 -10.51 -2.78
N ASP A 83 -11.64 -11.20 -3.90
CA ASP A 83 -11.40 -10.57 -5.19
C ASP A 83 -12.58 -9.71 -5.64
N MET A 84 -12.28 -8.72 -6.48
CA MET A 84 -13.28 -7.92 -7.18
C MET A 84 -14.18 -8.81 -8.05
N ILE A 85 -15.48 -8.52 -8.05
CA ILE A 85 -16.51 -9.19 -8.85
C ILE A 85 -16.45 -8.70 -10.30
#